data_AF-A0A813QSF6-F1
#
_entry.id   AF-A0A813QSF6-F1
#
_cell.length_a   1.000
_cell.length_b   1.000
_cell.length_c   1.000
_cell.angle_alpha   90.00
_cell.angle_beta   90.00
_cell.angle_gamma   90.00
#
_symmetry.space_group_name_H-M   'P 1'
#
loop_
_entity.id
_entity.type
_entity.pdbx_description
1 polymer ?
#
loop_
_entity_poly.entity_id
_entity_poly.type
_entity_poly.pdbx_seq_one_letter_code
_entity_poly.pdbx_strand_id
1 'polypeptide(L)'
;MKNLLQTTSNLEKLKIEMESTYIDGYQWKTIIENYLLNLIIFQFKMSTPLSNQDNKEDKIDEILNSFYSQFWIEKHQWFIQCYWITADTSSIVYVYTLPYAFQDFFYIGNVRLKSTCPNNNQYEFPFNIKHSSIRQLDLQGPNIIYNQQQCLKLSHSLIGQQCKVLFITVKQRTDIIDLINNMKNLHALIVQCNKTIPMQKENENLLDWLQQHLPITCLISNSIEISNNICLWIR
;
A
#
# COMPACT_ATOMS: atom_id res chain seq x y z
N MET A 1 1.35 -28.32 27.77
CA MET A 1 2.42 -27.37 27.39
C MET A 1 1.77 -26.01 27.25
N LYS A 2 2.26 -24.97 27.93
CA LYS A 2 1.70 -23.61 27.82
C LYS A 2 2.26 -22.92 26.57
N ASN A 3 1.46 -22.13 25.87
CA ASN A 3 1.96 -21.33 24.74
C ASN A 3 2.63 -20.03 25.24
N LEU A 4 3.35 -19.33 24.36
CA LEU A 4 4.10 -18.10 24.72
C LEU A 4 3.18 -17.04 25.36
N LEU A 5 2.02 -16.79 24.75
CA LEU A 5 1.07 -15.76 25.21
C LEU A 5 0.52 -16.06 26.61
N GLN A 6 0.35 -17.34 26.96
CA GLN A 6 -0.05 -17.78 28.29
C GLN A 6 1.01 -17.54 29.37
N THR A 7 2.28 -17.38 28.99
CA THR A 7 3.39 -17.14 29.93
C THR A 7 3.73 -15.65 30.09
N THR A 8 3.13 -14.78 29.28
CA THR A 8 3.45 -13.34 29.23
C THR A 8 2.25 -12.48 29.65
N SER A 9 1.65 -12.75 30.82
CA SER A 9 0.45 -12.04 31.30
C SER A 9 0.67 -10.54 31.60
N ASN A 10 1.92 -10.12 31.78
CA ASN A 10 2.29 -8.72 32.02
C ASN A 10 2.67 -7.97 30.74
N LEU A 11 2.36 -8.54 29.56
CA LEU A 11 2.68 -7.91 28.29
C LEU A 11 1.77 -6.70 28.05
N GLU A 12 2.35 -5.51 28.09
CA GLU A 12 1.61 -4.25 27.82
C GLU A 12 1.53 -3.90 26.34
N LYS A 13 2.49 -4.39 25.54
CA LYS A 13 2.61 -4.07 24.12
C LYS A 13 2.90 -5.32 23.32
N LEU A 14 2.05 -5.59 22.33
CA LEU A 14 2.22 -6.70 21.40
C LEU A 14 2.19 -6.15 19.98
N LYS A 15 3.29 -6.36 19.26
CA LYS A 15 3.41 -6.11 17.83
C LYS A 15 3.71 -7.42 17.13
N ILE A 16 2.86 -7.83 16.19
CA ILE A 16 3.01 -9.12 15.50
C ILE A 16 2.81 -8.98 14.00
N GLU A 17 3.64 -9.67 13.22
CA GLU A 17 3.49 -9.82 11.78
C GLU A 17 3.37 -11.32 11.47
N MET A 18 2.35 -11.69 10.72
CA MET A 18 2.06 -13.08 10.34
C MET A 18 1.81 -13.17 8.85
N GLU A 19 2.39 -14.18 8.22
CA GLU A 19 2.18 -14.47 6.81
C GLU A 19 1.45 -15.80 6.66
N SER A 20 0.53 -15.85 5.68
CA SER A 20 -0.23 -17.06 5.32
C SER A 20 -1.01 -17.68 6.47
N THR A 21 -1.28 -16.92 7.54
CA THR A 21 -2.03 -17.35 8.70
C THR A 21 -2.96 -16.24 9.13
N TYR A 22 -4.21 -16.60 9.42
CA TYR A 22 -5.25 -15.67 9.84
C TYR A 22 -5.83 -16.09 11.18
N ILE A 23 -5.92 -15.12 12.09
CA ILE A 23 -6.64 -15.22 13.35
C ILE A 23 -7.71 -14.13 13.31
N ASP A 24 -8.98 -14.51 13.39
CA ASP A 24 -10.07 -13.54 13.32
C ASP A 24 -10.19 -12.69 14.60
N GLY A 25 -11.04 -11.67 14.56
CA GLY A 25 -11.26 -10.78 15.70
C GLY A 25 -11.90 -11.46 16.91
N TYR A 26 -12.61 -12.58 16.74
CA TYR A 26 -13.16 -13.34 17.87
C TYR A 26 -12.08 -14.15 18.58
N GLN A 27 -11.21 -14.79 17.80
CA GLN A 27 -10.06 -15.54 18.29
C GLN A 27 -9.06 -14.62 18.99
N TRP A 28 -8.71 -13.48 18.37
CA TRP A 28 -7.85 -12.48 19.01
C TRP A 28 -8.44 -11.94 20.30
N LYS A 29 -9.73 -11.61 20.31
CA LYS A 29 -10.42 -11.19 21.54
C LYS A 29 -10.28 -12.24 22.64
N THR A 30 -10.54 -13.51 22.32
CA THR A 30 -10.41 -14.62 23.27
C THR A 30 -8.99 -14.76 23.81
N ILE A 31 -7.98 -14.60 22.96
CA ILE A 31 -6.56 -14.64 23.36
C ILE A 31 -6.25 -13.49 24.32
N ILE A 32 -6.69 -12.28 24.00
CA ILE A 32 -6.39 -11.07 24.78
C ILE A 32 -7.09 -11.12 26.14
N GLU A 33 -8.39 -11.45 26.17
CA GLU A 33 -9.17 -11.52 27.40
C GLU A 33 -8.69 -12.62 28.35
N ASN A 34 -8.19 -13.75 27.83
CA ASN A 34 -7.76 -14.86 28.68
C ASN A 34 -6.29 -14.78 29.12
N TYR A 35 -5.42 -14.19 28.30
CA TYR A 35 -3.97 -14.32 28.48
C TYR A 35 -3.22 -12.99 28.54
N LEU A 36 -3.77 -11.91 27.99
CA LEU A 36 -3.08 -10.61 27.84
C LEU A 36 -3.89 -9.47 28.49
N LEU A 37 -4.32 -9.66 29.73
CA LEU A 37 -5.19 -8.72 30.45
C LEU A 37 -4.60 -7.31 30.60
N ASN A 38 -3.27 -7.19 30.59
CA ASN A 38 -2.56 -5.92 30.73
C ASN A 38 -2.20 -5.28 29.37
N LEU A 39 -2.70 -5.80 28.26
CA LEU A 39 -2.35 -5.32 26.92
C LEU A 39 -2.99 -3.95 26.65
N ILE A 40 -2.14 -2.94 26.46
CA ILE A 40 -2.52 -1.56 26.18
C ILE A 40 -2.38 -1.27 24.69
N ILE A 41 -1.29 -1.73 24.07
CA ILE A 41 -1.01 -1.52 22.65
C ILE A 41 -1.01 -2.86 21.95
N PHE A 42 -1.96 -3.04 21.05
CA PHE A 42 -2.00 -4.19 20.16
C PHE A 42 -1.86 -3.73 18.72
N GLN A 43 -0.81 -4.19 18.06
CA GLN A 43 -0.52 -3.89 16.67
C GLN A 43 -0.28 -5.18 15.92
N PHE A 44 -0.99 -5.39 14.81
CA PHE A 44 -0.75 -6.54 13.97
C PHE A 44 -0.81 -6.24 12.49
N LYS A 45 -0.14 -7.11 11.72
CA LYS A 45 -0.26 -7.24 10.27
C LYS A 45 -0.33 -8.73 9.96
N MET A 46 -1.40 -9.17 9.32
CA MET A 46 -1.59 -10.55 8.89
C MET A 46 -1.88 -10.59 7.40
N SER A 47 -1.46 -11.66 6.74
CA SER A 47 -1.85 -11.94 5.36
C SER A 47 -2.52 -13.31 5.25
N THR A 48 -3.57 -13.40 4.42
CA THR A 48 -4.24 -14.67 4.14
C THR A 48 -4.62 -14.77 2.67
N PRO A 49 -4.42 -15.92 2.02
CA PRO A 49 -4.94 -16.14 0.68
C PRO A 49 -6.47 -16.20 0.72
N LEU A 50 -7.13 -15.57 -0.25
CA LEU A 50 -8.53 -15.83 -0.57
C LEU A 50 -8.62 -16.94 -1.62
N SER A 51 -9.59 -17.84 -1.45
CA SER A 51 -9.87 -18.84 -2.47
C SER A 51 -10.54 -18.17 -3.68
N ASN A 52 -10.25 -18.66 -4.89
CA ASN A 52 -10.82 -18.12 -6.14
C ASN A 52 -12.31 -18.38 -6.31
N GLN A 53 -12.91 -19.24 -5.48
CA GLN A 53 -14.32 -19.59 -5.56
C GLN A 53 -15.21 -18.69 -4.70
N ASP A 54 -14.62 -17.92 -3.79
CA ASP A 54 -15.37 -17.07 -2.86
C ASP A 54 -15.70 -15.71 -3.47
N ASN A 55 -16.87 -15.18 -3.11
CA ASN A 55 -17.12 -13.74 -3.25
C ASN A 55 -16.16 -12.99 -2.31
N LYS A 56 -15.10 -12.41 -2.89
CA LYS A 56 -14.04 -11.72 -2.15
C LYS A 56 -14.60 -10.66 -1.20
N GLU A 57 -15.62 -9.92 -1.62
CA GLU A 57 -16.24 -8.88 -0.80
C GLU A 57 -16.90 -9.45 0.45
N ASP A 58 -17.67 -10.53 0.31
CA ASP A 58 -18.34 -11.17 1.44
C ASP A 58 -17.33 -11.70 2.47
N LYS A 59 -16.19 -12.25 1.99
CA LYS A 59 -15.10 -12.68 2.86
C LYS A 59 -14.40 -11.54 3.57
N ILE A 60 -14.18 -10.42 2.89
CA ILE A 60 -13.65 -9.21 3.54
C ILE A 60 -14.62 -8.70 4.61
N ASP A 61 -15.92 -8.70 4.33
CA ASP A 61 -16.94 -8.28 5.27
C ASP A 61 -17.01 -9.23 6.47
N GLU A 62 -16.92 -10.55 6.24
CA GLU A 62 -16.80 -11.55 7.32
C GLU A 62 -15.58 -11.28 8.22
N ILE A 63 -14.40 -11.04 7.62
CA ILE A 63 -13.17 -10.69 8.34
C ILE A 63 -13.41 -9.44 9.19
N LEU A 64 -13.89 -8.34 8.60
CA LEU A 64 -14.07 -7.08 9.32
C LEU A 64 -15.16 -7.16 10.39
N ASN A 65 -16.24 -7.91 10.14
CA ASN A 65 -17.31 -8.12 11.10
C ASN A 65 -16.80 -8.77 12.40
N SER A 66 -15.78 -9.63 12.32
CA SER A 66 -15.15 -10.20 13.53
C SER A 66 -14.46 -9.15 14.41
N PHE A 67 -14.12 -7.98 13.84
CA PHE A 67 -13.50 -6.84 14.53
C PHE A 67 -14.44 -5.68 14.83
N TYR A 68 -15.75 -5.81 14.58
CA TYR A 68 -16.73 -4.73 14.81
C TYR A 68 -17.34 -4.66 16.22
N SER A 69 -16.90 -5.51 17.15
CA SER A 69 -17.45 -5.52 18.51
C SER A 69 -17.00 -4.33 19.37
N GLN A 70 -17.78 -4.01 20.42
CA GLN A 70 -17.44 -2.96 21.39
C GLN A 70 -16.05 -3.13 22.03
N PHE A 71 -15.58 -4.37 22.13
CA PHE A 71 -14.22 -4.68 22.56
C PHE A 71 -13.18 -3.95 21.70
N TRP A 72 -13.29 -4.04 20.38
CA TRP A 72 -12.34 -3.43 19.45
C TRP A 72 -12.52 -1.93 19.35
N ILE A 73 -13.77 -1.48 19.17
CA ILE A 73 -14.08 -0.10 18.79
C ILE A 73 -14.17 0.84 20.00
N GLU A 74 -14.90 0.47 21.04
CA GLU A 74 -15.17 1.36 22.18
C GLU A 74 -14.12 1.21 23.27
N LYS A 75 -13.85 -0.03 23.71
CA LYS A 75 -12.98 -0.32 24.85
C LYS A 75 -11.51 -0.06 24.52
N HIS A 76 -11.03 -0.58 23.40
CA HIS A 76 -9.61 -0.54 23.04
C HIS A 76 -9.26 0.48 21.95
N GLN A 77 -10.24 0.92 21.15
CA GLN A 77 -10.04 1.80 20.00
C GLN A 77 -8.99 1.27 19.01
N TRP A 78 -8.89 -0.05 18.89
CA TRP A 78 -8.02 -0.73 17.93
C TRP A 78 -8.79 -0.95 16.63
N PHE A 79 -8.74 0.05 15.76
CA PHE A 79 -9.39 -0.03 14.45
C PHE A 79 -8.61 -0.93 13.51
N ILE A 80 -9.32 -1.67 12.67
CA ILE A 80 -8.75 -2.62 11.72
C ILE A 80 -8.99 -2.12 10.30
N GLN A 81 -8.03 -2.37 9.43
CA GLN A 81 -8.13 -2.10 8.01
C GLN A 81 -7.70 -3.35 7.23
N CYS A 82 -8.49 -3.66 6.22
CA CYS A 82 -8.20 -4.71 5.24
C CYS A 82 -7.82 -4.05 3.91
N TYR A 83 -6.85 -4.63 3.22
CA TYR A 83 -6.60 -4.30 1.82
C TYR A 83 -6.34 -5.56 0.99
N TRP A 84 -6.77 -5.51 -0.27
CA TRP A 84 -6.58 -6.61 -1.22
C TRP A 84 -6.51 -6.08 -2.65
N ILE A 85 -5.81 -6.83 -3.50
CA ILE A 85 -5.62 -6.50 -4.91
C ILE A 85 -6.75 -7.15 -5.71
N THR A 86 -7.50 -6.35 -6.46
CA THR A 86 -8.66 -6.87 -7.23
C THR A 86 -8.27 -7.61 -8.51
N ALA A 87 -7.13 -7.26 -9.10
CA ALA A 87 -6.68 -7.77 -10.39
C ALA A 87 -5.95 -9.13 -10.32
N ASP A 88 -5.61 -9.63 -9.13
CA ASP A 88 -4.82 -10.84 -8.98
C ASP A 88 -5.68 -12.10 -8.80
N THR A 89 -5.29 -13.16 -9.52
CA THR A 89 -5.79 -14.53 -9.35
C THR A 89 -5.33 -15.18 -8.03
N SER A 90 -4.30 -14.64 -7.38
CA SER A 90 -3.92 -14.97 -6.00
C SER A 90 -4.22 -13.79 -5.09
N SER A 91 -5.50 -13.56 -4.78
CA SER A 91 -5.87 -12.43 -3.93
C SER A 91 -5.45 -12.67 -2.49
N ILE A 92 -4.27 -12.18 -2.13
CA ILE A 92 -3.85 -12.06 -0.74
C ILE A 92 -4.60 -10.87 -0.13
N VAL A 93 -5.21 -11.12 1.02
CA VAL A 93 -5.79 -10.07 1.87
C VAL A 93 -4.80 -9.76 2.97
N TYR A 94 -4.56 -8.48 3.17
CA TYR A 94 -3.78 -7.97 4.28
C TYR A 94 -4.72 -7.34 5.28
N VAL A 95 -4.59 -7.73 6.55
CA VAL A 95 -5.39 -7.22 7.68
C VAL A 95 -4.45 -6.64 8.71
N TYR A 96 -4.68 -5.40 9.16
CA TYR A 96 -3.81 -4.74 10.12
C TYR A 96 -4.54 -3.71 10.99
N THR A 97 -3.92 -3.37 12.11
CA THR A 97 -4.38 -2.32 13.03
C THR A 97 -4.02 -0.92 12.53
N LEU A 98 -4.87 0.07 12.82
CA LEU A 98 -4.62 1.49 12.62
C LEU A 98 -4.21 2.19 13.94
N PRO A 99 -3.30 3.18 13.91
CA PRO A 99 -2.50 3.57 12.75
C PRO A 99 -1.53 2.44 12.36
N TYR A 100 -1.19 2.38 11.07
CA TYR A 100 -0.23 1.40 10.56
C TYR A 100 1.11 1.56 11.30
N ALA A 101 1.67 0.47 11.79
CA ALA A 101 2.83 0.50 12.68
C ALA A 101 4.07 -0.22 12.13
N PHE A 102 4.02 -0.73 10.90
CA PHE A 102 5.09 -1.53 10.31
C PHE A 102 5.95 -0.67 9.38
N GLN A 103 7.22 -1.05 9.21
CA GLN A 103 8.18 -0.25 8.43
C GLN A 103 7.87 -0.34 6.93
N ASP A 104 7.44 -1.52 6.49
CA ASP A 104 7.26 -1.83 5.08
C ASP A 104 5.78 -1.79 4.69
N PHE A 105 5.34 -0.62 4.25
CA PHE A 105 4.05 -0.46 3.60
C PHE A 105 4.25 -0.51 2.08
N PHE A 106 4.10 -1.70 1.51
CA PHE A 106 4.01 -1.86 0.06
C PHE A 106 2.56 -1.61 -0.36
N TYR A 107 2.30 -0.42 -0.87
CA TYR A 107 1.12 -0.22 -1.71
C TYR A 107 1.44 -0.87 -3.06
N ILE A 108 0.54 -1.70 -3.62
CA ILE A 108 0.70 -2.30 -4.95
C ILE A 108 -0.64 -2.18 -5.68
N GLY A 109 -0.73 -1.23 -6.60
CA GLY A 109 -1.77 -1.16 -7.62
C GLY A 109 -3.23 -0.93 -7.17
N ASN A 110 -4.17 -1.71 -7.74
CA ASN A 110 -5.64 -1.55 -7.65
C ASN A 110 -6.14 -2.17 -6.34
N VAL A 111 -5.72 -1.54 -5.26
CA VAL A 111 -6.04 -1.95 -3.91
C VAL A 111 -7.45 -1.47 -3.56
N ARG A 112 -8.28 -2.37 -3.07
CA ARG A 112 -9.49 -1.99 -2.33
C ARG A 112 -9.18 -1.96 -0.85
N LEU A 113 -9.84 -1.05 -0.15
CA LEU A 113 -9.67 -0.82 1.27
C LEU A 113 -11.04 -0.87 1.93
N LYS A 114 -11.14 -1.55 3.07
CA LYS A 114 -12.28 -1.45 4.00
C LYS A 114 -11.74 -1.40 5.41
N SER A 115 -12.40 -0.66 6.29
CA SER A 115 -11.95 -0.47 7.67
C SER A 115 -13.12 -0.50 8.64
N THR A 116 -12.83 -0.83 9.90
CA THR A 116 -13.74 -0.64 11.02
C THR A 116 -13.73 0.79 11.56
N CYS A 117 -12.86 1.67 11.03
CA CYS A 117 -12.85 3.09 11.38
C CYS A 117 -13.99 3.84 10.65
N PRO A 118 -14.94 4.48 11.37
CA PRO A 118 -16.19 5.01 10.80
C PRO A 118 -16.01 6.09 9.73
N ASN A 119 -14.85 6.77 9.69
CA ASN A 119 -14.57 7.85 8.74
C ASN A 119 -13.65 7.43 7.57
N ASN A 120 -13.30 6.14 7.44
CA ASN A 120 -12.25 5.69 6.53
C ASN A 120 -12.77 4.82 5.36
N ASN A 121 -14.08 4.86 5.08
CA ASN A 121 -14.74 4.01 4.07
C ASN A 121 -14.73 4.58 2.63
N GLN A 122 -13.84 5.53 2.32
CA GLN A 122 -13.77 6.09 0.97
C GLN A 122 -12.69 5.39 0.15
N TYR A 123 -13.14 4.76 -0.94
CA TYR A 123 -12.35 4.13 -2.02
C TYR A 123 -11.45 5.11 -2.80
N GLU A 124 -11.22 6.32 -2.26
CA GLU A 124 -10.35 7.27 -2.92
C GLU A 124 -8.89 6.89 -2.68
N PHE A 125 -8.13 7.08 -3.75
CA PHE A 125 -6.70 6.95 -3.84
C PHE A 125 -5.98 7.31 -2.51
N PRO A 126 -4.90 6.61 -2.11
CA PRO A 126 -4.26 6.73 -0.79
C PRO A 126 -3.57 8.09 -0.48
N PHE A 127 -4.01 9.20 -1.07
CA PHE A 127 -3.55 10.55 -0.72
C PHE A 127 -3.73 10.87 0.77
N ASN A 128 -4.67 10.19 1.43
CA ASN A 128 -4.97 10.37 2.84
C ASN A 128 -4.10 9.50 3.77
N ILE A 129 -3.19 8.68 3.25
CA ILE A 129 -2.25 7.94 4.10
C ILE A 129 -1.23 8.92 4.69
N LYS A 130 -1.39 9.22 5.98
CA LYS A 130 -0.54 10.15 6.75
C LYS A 130 0.54 9.41 7.54
N HIS A 131 1.29 8.49 6.91
CA HIS A 131 2.35 7.79 7.61
C HIS A 131 3.71 8.41 7.30
N SER A 132 4.31 9.06 8.30
CA SER A 132 5.55 9.84 8.16
C SER A 132 6.78 9.00 7.83
N SER A 133 6.73 7.67 7.91
CA SER A 133 7.85 6.78 7.53
C SER A 133 7.75 6.23 6.11
N ILE A 134 6.66 6.47 5.37
CA ILE A 134 6.57 5.99 3.99
C ILE A 134 7.56 6.78 3.14
N ARG A 135 8.50 6.06 2.52
CA ARG A 135 9.52 6.61 1.61
C ARG A 135 9.44 6.02 0.22
N GLN A 136 8.73 4.91 0.05
CA GLN A 136 8.57 4.23 -1.22
C GLN A 136 7.09 4.03 -1.50
N LEU A 137 6.68 4.31 -2.74
CA LEU A 137 5.34 4.09 -3.23
C LEU A 137 5.42 3.25 -4.49
N ASP A 138 4.76 2.10 -4.49
CA ASP A 138 4.57 1.30 -5.70
C ASP A 138 3.13 1.42 -6.20
N LEU A 139 2.95 2.27 -7.20
CA LEU A 139 1.67 2.50 -7.84
C LEU A 139 1.56 1.69 -9.15
N GLN A 140 2.53 0.83 -9.47
CA GLN A 140 2.42 -0.04 -10.64
C GLN A 140 1.38 -1.13 -10.40
N GLY A 141 0.76 -1.57 -11.48
CA GLY A 141 -0.15 -2.70 -11.45
C GLY A 141 -0.79 -2.95 -12.81
N PRO A 142 -1.31 -4.17 -13.03
CA PRO A 142 -1.97 -4.51 -14.28
C PRO A 142 -3.18 -3.58 -14.49
N ASN A 143 -3.20 -2.90 -15.64
CA ASN A 143 -4.25 -1.97 -16.06
C ASN A 143 -4.37 -0.67 -15.23
N ILE A 144 -3.32 -0.27 -14.53
CA ILE A 144 -3.30 0.99 -13.77
C ILE A 144 -2.50 1.99 -14.54
N ILE A 145 -3.16 3.06 -14.96
CA ILE A 145 -2.54 4.11 -15.75
C ILE A 145 -2.99 5.44 -15.16
N TYR A 146 -2.04 6.19 -14.61
CA TYR A 146 -2.29 7.48 -14.02
C TYR A 146 -2.38 8.56 -15.09
N ASN A 147 -3.49 9.29 -15.09
CA ASN A 147 -3.63 10.48 -15.91
C ASN A 147 -3.01 11.71 -15.22
N GLN A 148 -2.86 12.78 -15.99
CA GLN A 148 -2.30 14.05 -15.51
C GLN A 148 -2.91 14.56 -14.21
N GLN A 149 -4.25 14.54 -14.08
CA GLN A 149 -4.92 15.02 -12.88
C GLN A 149 -4.56 14.18 -11.64
N GLN A 150 -4.44 12.86 -11.80
CA GLN A 150 -4.05 11.96 -10.71
C GLN A 150 -2.58 12.14 -10.33
N CYS A 151 -1.68 12.29 -11.31
CA CYS A 151 -0.26 12.60 -11.07
C CYS A 151 -0.10 13.93 -10.33
N LEU A 152 -0.85 14.96 -10.72
CA LEU A 152 -0.84 16.26 -10.07
C LEU A 152 -1.35 16.16 -8.62
N LYS A 153 -2.45 15.46 -8.38
CA LYS A 153 -2.97 15.19 -7.02
C LYS A 153 -1.95 14.44 -6.18
N LEU A 154 -1.30 13.41 -6.74
CA LEU A 154 -0.23 12.66 -6.06
C LEU A 154 0.92 13.57 -5.67
N SER A 155 1.42 14.33 -6.62
CA SER A 155 2.57 15.20 -6.39
C SER A 155 2.33 16.22 -5.29
N HIS A 156 1.10 16.74 -5.15
CA HIS A 156 0.74 17.70 -4.09
C HIS A 156 0.29 17.07 -2.78
N SER A 157 0.04 15.76 -2.75
CA SER A 157 -0.37 15.08 -1.52
C SER A 157 0.79 14.98 -0.52
N LEU A 158 0.47 14.86 0.77
CA LEU A 158 1.47 14.67 1.83
C LEU A 158 2.36 13.44 1.55
N ILE A 159 1.75 12.35 1.07
CA ILE A 159 2.45 11.11 0.75
C ILE A 159 3.38 11.26 -0.46
N GLY A 160 2.97 12.03 -1.46
CA GLY A 160 3.84 12.36 -2.60
C GLY A 160 5.01 13.25 -2.18
N GLN A 161 4.78 14.23 -1.32
CA GLN A 161 5.82 15.14 -0.84
C GLN A 161 6.89 14.44 0.01
N GLN A 162 6.57 13.34 0.71
CA GLN A 162 7.54 12.56 1.50
C GLN A 162 8.16 11.38 0.73
N CYS A 163 7.63 11.05 -0.45
CA CYS A 163 8.07 9.92 -1.24
C CYS A 163 9.48 10.16 -1.78
N LYS A 164 10.35 9.17 -1.60
CA LYS A 164 11.72 9.13 -2.15
C LYS A 164 11.85 8.21 -3.35
N VAL A 165 11.08 7.14 -3.40
CA VAL A 165 11.11 6.15 -4.49
C VAL A 165 9.68 5.92 -4.98
N LEU A 166 9.39 6.27 -6.22
CA LEU A 166 8.07 6.09 -6.82
C LEU A 166 8.15 5.11 -7.98
N PHE A 167 7.34 4.05 -7.94
CA PHE A 167 7.04 3.20 -9.08
C PHE A 167 5.66 3.58 -9.59
N ILE A 168 5.52 3.90 -10.88
CA ILE A 168 4.24 4.37 -11.42
C ILE A 168 4.10 4.08 -12.92
N THR A 169 2.87 3.88 -13.38
CA THR A 169 2.54 3.80 -14.82
C THR A 169 1.74 5.02 -15.23
N VAL A 170 2.28 5.87 -16.11
CA VAL A 170 1.64 7.14 -16.51
C VAL A 170 1.05 7.08 -17.91
N LYS A 171 0.02 7.89 -18.13
CA LYS A 171 -0.67 8.01 -19.41
C LYS A 171 0.15 8.83 -20.41
N GLN A 172 0.74 9.94 -19.97
CA GLN A 172 1.51 10.85 -20.83
C GLN A 172 2.91 11.06 -20.29
N ARG A 173 3.89 11.21 -21.19
CA ARG A 173 5.29 11.47 -20.80
C ARG A 173 5.48 12.81 -20.08
N THR A 174 4.63 13.80 -20.35
CA THR A 174 4.62 15.09 -19.63
C THR A 174 4.30 14.92 -18.15
N ASP A 175 3.50 13.91 -17.79
CA ASP A 175 3.18 13.62 -16.39
C ASP A 175 4.43 13.23 -15.58
N ILE A 176 5.47 12.69 -16.23
CA ILE A 176 6.77 12.39 -15.60
C ILE A 176 7.43 13.68 -15.11
N ILE A 177 7.44 14.72 -15.96
CA ILE A 177 8.05 16.01 -15.65
C ILE A 177 7.30 16.68 -14.50
N ASP A 178 5.96 16.63 -14.53
CA ASP A 178 5.13 17.16 -13.45
C ASP A 178 5.42 16.46 -12.12
N LEU A 179 5.59 15.13 -12.09
CA LEU A 179 5.95 14.39 -10.87
C LEU A 179 7.32 14.82 -10.33
N ILE A 180 8.34 14.88 -11.19
CA ILE A 180 9.71 15.26 -10.80
C ILE A 180 9.77 16.70 -10.26
N ASN A 181 9.10 17.63 -10.92
CA ASN A 181 9.13 19.04 -10.54
C ASN A 181 8.38 19.31 -9.22
N ASN A 182 7.33 18.54 -8.93
CA ASN A 182 6.49 18.80 -7.77
C ASN A 182 6.85 17.94 -6.54
N MET A 183 7.46 16.77 -6.71
CA MET A 183 7.84 15.86 -5.61
C MET A 183 9.27 16.10 -5.13
N LYS A 184 9.48 17.13 -4.30
CA LYS A 184 10.81 17.63 -3.91
C LYS A 184 11.74 16.63 -3.22
N ASN A 185 11.20 15.58 -2.61
CA ASN A 185 11.99 14.55 -1.92
C ASN A 185 12.21 13.29 -2.78
N LEU A 186 11.75 13.30 -4.04
CA LEU A 186 11.86 12.15 -4.94
C LEU A 186 13.33 11.97 -5.37
N HIS A 187 13.89 10.81 -5.06
CA HIS A 187 15.26 10.42 -5.42
C HIS A 187 15.28 9.40 -6.56
N ALA A 188 14.22 8.60 -6.72
CA ALA A 188 14.10 7.62 -7.77
C ALA A 188 12.66 7.55 -8.30
N LEU A 189 12.51 7.57 -9.61
CA LEU A 189 11.25 7.39 -10.31
C LEU A 189 11.39 6.24 -11.31
N ILE A 190 10.71 5.13 -11.02
CA ILE A 190 10.59 3.98 -11.90
C ILE A 190 9.26 4.09 -12.62
N VAL A 191 9.30 4.52 -13.88
CA VAL A 191 8.10 4.86 -14.64
C VAL A 191 7.91 3.98 -15.85
N GLN A 192 6.67 3.56 -16.06
CA GLN A 192 6.21 2.95 -17.31
C GLN A 192 5.29 3.95 -18.02
N CYS A 193 5.55 4.25 -19.30
CA CYS A 193 4.59 4.96 -20.13
C CYS A 193 3.70 3.97 -20.87
N ASN A 194 2.38 4.19 -20.79
CA ASN A 194 1.45 3.32 -21.48
C ASN A 194 1.56 3.47 -23.02
N LYS A 195 1.73 2.36 -23.73
CA LYS A 195 1.87 2.29 -25.20
C LYS A 195 0.56 2.05 -25.93
N THR A 196 -0.59 2.42 -25.39
CA THR A 196 -1.90 2.16 -26.03
C THR A 196 -2.06 2.77 -27.43
N ILE A 197 -1.11 3.58 -27.89
CA ILE A 197 -1.04 3.99 -29.30
C ILE A 197 -0.15 2.95 -30.03
N PRO A 198 -0.66 2.24 -31.06
CA PRO A 198 0.10 1.23 -31.78
C PRO A 198 1.26 1.89 -32.57
N MET A 199 2.41 2.05 -31.91
CA MET A 199 3.58 2.72 -32.47
C MET A 199 4.84 1.96 -32.08
N GLN A 200 5.29 1.07 -32.97
CA GLN A 200 6.58 0.37 -32.89
C GLN A 200 7.81 1.32 -32.94
N LYS A 201 7.63 2.65 -32.91
CA LYS A 201 8.71 3.66 -32.98
C LYS A 201 8.85 4.57 -31.75
N GLU A 202 7.97 4.49 -30.75
CA GLU A 202 7.97 5.49 -29.66
C GLU A 202 8.95 5.21 -28.51
N ASN A 203 9.38 3.96 -28.31
CA ASN A 203 10.28 3.65 -27.20
C ASN A 203 11.66 4.30 -27.34
N GLU A 204 12.21 4.33 -28.55
CA GLU A 204 13.47 5.02 -28.84
C GLU A 204 13.31 6.55 -28.65
N ASN A 205 12.08 7.08 -28.78
CA ASN A 205 11.81 8.50 -28.58
C ASN A 205 11.74 8.91 -27.09
N LEU A 206 11.28 8.03 -26.19
CA LEU A 206 11.03 8.44 -24.81
C LEU A 206 12.32 8.78 -24.06
N LEU A 207 13.39 8.01 -24.25
CA LEU A 207 14.69 8.30 -23.62
C LEU A 207 15.28 9.60 -24.12
N ASP A 208 15.31 9.79 -25.44
CA ASP A 208 15.81 11.04 -26.05
C ASP A 208 14.97 12.25 -25.60
N TRP A 209 13.65 12.09 -25.54
CA TRP A 209 12.76 13.13 -25.05
C TRP A 209 13.03 13.47 -23.58
N LEU A 210 13.21 12.46 -22.72
CA LEU A 210 13.55 12.68 -21.31
C LEU A 210 14.91 13.36 -21.15
N GLN A 211 15.92 12.97 -21.93
CA GLN A 211 17.23 13.63 -21.94
C GLN A 211 17.15 15.12 -22.32
N GLN A 212 16.22 15.48 -23.21
CA GLN A 212 16.03 16.87 -23.63
C GLN A 212 15.25 17.73 -22.62
N HIS A 213 14.39 17.12 -21.79
CA HIS A 213 13.45 17.84 -20.93
C HIS A 213 13.79 17.75 -19.44
N LEU A 214 14.63 16.79 -19.03
CA LEU A 214 15.05 16.65 -17.63
C LEU A 214 16.30 17.46 -17.33
N PRO A 215 16.45 17.94 -16.08
CA PRO A 215 17.70 18.51 -15.61
C PRO A 215 18.86 17.53 -15.77
N ILE A 216 20.06 18.05 -16.07
CA ILE A 216 21.30 17.26 -16.20
C ILE A 216 21.64 16.49 -14.91
N THR A 217 21.06 16.89 -13.77
CA THR A 217 21.20 16.18 -12.49
C THR A 217 20.47 14.84 -12.45
N CYS A 218 19.55 14.59 -13.37
CA CYS A 218 18.82 13.33 -13.48
C CYS A 218 19.60 12.29 -14.29
N LEU A 219 19.85 11.11 -13.70
CA LEU A 219 20.44 9.98 -14.42
C LEU A 219 19.32 9.08 -14.94
N ILE A 220 19.35 8.78 -16.22
CA ILE A 220 18.35 7.96 -16.91
C ILE A 220 18.96 6.58 -17.18
N SER A 221 18.25 5.53 -16.77
CA SER A 221 18.66 4.14 -17.01
C SER A 221 17.47 3.29 -17.42
N ASN A 222 17.67 2.37 -18.36
CA ASN A 222 16.68 1.35 -18.67
C ASN A 222 16.74 0.25 -17.61
N SER A 223 15.59 -0.15 -17.08
CA SER A 223 15.52 -1.35 -16.24
C SER A 223 15.68 -2.58 -17.13
N ILE A 224 16.74 -3.36 -16.89
CA ILE A 224 17.04 -4.58 -17.65
C ILE A 224 16.05 -5.70 -17.29
N GLU A 225 15.48 -5.66 -16.09
CA GLU A 225 14.72 -6.78 -15.51
C GLU A 225 13.21 -6.72 -15.82
N ILE A 226 12.65 -5.53 -16.05
CA ILE A 226 11.21 -5.37 -16.29
C ILE A 226 11.02 -4.62 -17.61
N SER A 227 10.61 -5.36 -18.64
CA SER A 227 10.46 -4.83 -19.99
C SER A 227 9.56 -3.58 -19.98
N ASN A 228 10.13 -2.44 -20.38
CA ASN A 228 9.52 -1.10 -20.53
C ASN A 228 9.54 -0.15 -19.32
N ASN A 229 10.22 -0.50 -18.22
CA ASN A 229 10.42 0.47 -17.13
C ASN A 229 11.65 1.34 -17.40
N ILE A 230 11.47 2.67 -17.26
CA ILE A 230 12.56 3.65 -17.25
C ILE A 230 12.80 4.04 -15.79
N CYS A 231 14.06 3.96 -15.35
CA CYS A 231 14.47 4.39 -14.03
C CYS A 231 15.20 5.73 -14.12
N LEU A 232 14.66 6.73 -13.41
CA LEU A 232 15.19 8.08 -13.31
C LEU A 232 15.71 8.28 -11.89
N TRP A 233 17.01 8.53 -11.75
CA TRP A 233 17.65 8.87 -10.47
C TRP A 233 17.81 10.38 -10.36
N ILE A 234 17.27 10.97 -9.32
CA ILE A 234 17.19 12.42 -9.09
C ILE A 234 18.10 12.74 -7.90
N ARG A 235 18.98 13.72 -8.08
CA ARG A 235 19.96 14.18 -7.09
C ARG A 235 19.52 15.45 -6.39
#